data_AF-A0A9P9RI75-F1
#
_entry.id   AF-A0A9P9RI75-F1
#
_cell.length_a   1.000
_cell.length_b   1.000
_cell.length_c   1.000
_cell.angle_alpha   90.00
_cell.angle_beta   90.00
_cell.angle_gamma   90.00
#
_symmetry.space_group_name_H-M   'P 1'
#
loop_
_entity.id
_entity.type
_entity.pdbx_description
1 polymer ?
#
loop_
_entity_poly.entity_id
_entity_poly.type
_entity_poly.pdbx_seq_one_letter_code
_entity_poly.pdbx_strand_id
1 'polypeptide(L)'
;MRETSISGGAERICRISSPSEGFDSTIEVIADTSNRPLRSILFKKNISPIKKWAYVEGLVTWLYAGEIGPLTMSDNSDGLGEIFNFLVTFMFTGLEVLGEHSLINPSTSVLNATVCTLLMINSLKNVATDSEVERIEQIVRAADESGLVWDFHKETNITKEMIQGLRDGIKPRAEKPDWKKEWPSFKPDHPGGNKFDITKMSKAQKKKYAL
;
A
#
# COMPACT_ATOMS: atom_id res chain seq x y z
N MET A 1 35.03 -19.60 48.17
CA MET A 1 34.85 -18.68 47.03
C MET A 1 34.16 -19.47 45.93
N ARG A 2 32.91 -19.11 45.62
CA ARG A 2 32.16 -19.64 44.48
C ARG A 2 32.18 -18.56 43.42
N GLU A 3 32.78 -18.84 42.27
CA GLU A 3 32.64 -18.00 41.08
C GLU A 3 31.40 -18.46 40.31
N THR A 4 30.51 -17.52 40.07
CA THR A 4 29.32 -17.64 39.23
C THR A 4 29.69 -17.56 37.76
N SER A 5 29.51 -18.65 36.99
CA SER A 5 29.52 -18.59 35.52
C SER A 5 28.11 -18.29 35.00
N ILE A 6 27.92 -17.10 34.45
CA ILE A 6 26.79 -16.79 33.57
C ILE A 6 27.32 -16.93 32.14
N SER A 7 27.00 -18.03 31.46
CA SER A 7 27.14 -18.12 30.00
C SER A 7 26.15 -19.14 29.44
N GLY A 8 25.46 -18.76 28.36
CA GLY A 8 24.59 -19.64 27.60
C GLY A 8 23.27 -19.05 27.10
N GLY A 9 22.95 -17.79 27.44
CA GLY A 9 21.72 -17.12 26.99
C GLY A 9 21.81 -16.30 25.71
N ALA A 10 22.96 -16.30 25.01
CA ALA A 10 23.27 -15.32 23.96
C ALA A 10 23.53 -15.92 22.56
N GLU A 11 23.01 -17.11 22.26
CA GLU A 11 23.16 -17.75 20.93
C GLU A 11 21.88 -17.73 20.08
N ARG A 12 20.92 -16.85 20.39
CA ARG A 12 19.65 -16.77 19.63
C ARG A 12 19.35 -15.42 19.00
N ILE A 13 20.37 -14.61 18.77
CA ILE A 13 20.26 -13.36 18.03
C ILE A 13 21.40 -13.36 16.99
N CYS A 14 21.04 -13.18 15.72
CA CYS A 14 21.92 -13.26 14.54
C CYS A 14 22.26 -14.67 14.03
N ARG A 15 21.25 -15.41 13.55
CA ARG A 15 21.44 -16.11 12.27
C ARG A 15 21.14 -15.09 11.19
N ILE A 16 22.18 -14.63 10.49
CA ILE A 16 22.01 -13.95 9.21
C ILE A 16 21.52 -15.05 8.26
N SER A 17 20.21 -15.09 8.13
CA SER A 17 19.53 -15.87 7.12
C SER A 17 19.96 -15.36 5.73
N SER A 18 20.00 -16.29 4.79
CA SER A 18 20.45 -16.09 3.42
C SER A 18 19.73 -14.91 2.74
N PRO A 19 20.30 -14.24 1.72
CA PRO A 19 19.72 -13.03 1.14
C PRO A 19 18.25 -13.17 0.73
N SER A 20 17.81 -14.37 0.34
CA SER A 20 16.41 -14.68 0.00
C SER A 20 15.45 -14.66 1.21
N GLU A 21 15.92 -14.96 2.42
CA GLU A 21 15.08 -15.01 3.63
C GLU A 21 14.80 -13.61 4.23
N GLY A 22 15.58 -12.59 3.87
CA GLY A 22 15.32 -11.20 4.29
C GLY A 22 14.16 -10.54 3.54
N PHE A 23 13.93 -10.93 2.29
CA PHE A 23 12.89 -10.33 1.44
C PHE A 23 11.48 -10.83 1.78
N ASP A 24 11.33 -12.15 2.02
CA ASP A 24 10.08 -12.72 2.52
C ASP A 24 9.66 -12.08 3.85
N SER A 25 10.63 -11.77 4.72
CA SER A 25 10.36 -11.10 6.00
C SER A 25 9.85 -9.66 5.86
N THR A 26 10.22 -8.93 4.80
CA THR A 26 9.76 -7.54 4.59
C THR A 26 8.33 -7.52 4.06
N ILE A 27 8.01 -8.43 3.12
CA ILE A 27 6.64 -8.64 2.64
C ILE A 27 5.74 -9.13 3.78
N GLU A 28 6.23 -10.07 4.59
CA GLU A 28 5.54 -10.57 5.76
C GLU A 28 5.35 -9.47 6.82
N VAL A 29 6.34 -8.58 7.02
CA VAL A 29 6.20 -7.41 7.90
C VAL A 29 5.17 -6.42 7.36
N ILE A 30 5.14 -6.12 6.06
CA ILE A 30 4.11 -5.22 5.49
C ILE A 30 2.73 -5.87 5.64
N ALA A 31 2.58 -7.14 5.30
CA ALA A 31 1.33 -7.88 5.45
C ALA A 31 0.90 -8.01 6.92
N ASP A 32 1.82 -8.30 7.84
CA ASP A 32 1.47 -8.54 9.23
C ASP A 32 1.26 -7.25 10.02
N THR A 33 2.13 -6.26 9.80
CA THR A 33 2.11 -4.97 10.51
C THR A 33 1.08 -4.01 9.93
N SER A 34 0.78 -4.10 8.62
CA SER A 34 -0.12 -3.16 7.94
C SER A 34 -1.49 -3.75 7.61
N ASN A 35 -1.63 -5.06 7.44
CA ASN A 35 -2.91 -5.65 6.99
C ASN A 35 -3.80 -6.06 8.18
N ARG A 36 -3.19 -6.69 9.20
CA ARG A 36 -3.91 -7.23 10.38
C ARG A 36 -4.46 -6.13 11.32
N PRO A 37 -3.64 -5.16 11.79
CA PRO A 37 -4.13 -4.08 12.65
C PRO A 37 -5.16 -3.23 11.92
N LEU A 38 -4.99 -3.08 10.61
CA LEU A 38 -5.72 -2.12 9.81
C LEU A 38 -7.12 -2.60 9.41
N ARG A 39 -7.27 -3.88 9.04
CA ARG A 39 -8.57 -4.57 9.02
C ARG A 39 -9.31 -4.40 10.35
N SER A 40 -8.58 -4.58 11.45
CA SER A 40 -9.17 -4.58 12.78
C SER A 40 -9.70 -3.21 13.20
N ILE A 41 -9.29 -2.13 12.56
CA ILE A 41 -9.71 -0.75 12.88
C ILE A 41 -10.61 -0.11 11.83
N LEU A 42 -10.47 -0.47 10.55
CA LEU A 42 -11.12 0.23 9.45
C LEU A 42 -12.65 0.12 9.52
N PHE A 43 -13.15 -1.08 9.83
CA PHE A 43 -14.58 -1.39 9.95
C PHE A 43 -15.17 -1.04 11.32
N LYS A 44 -14.33 -0.69 12.29
CA LYS A 44 -14.80 -0.34 13.63
C LYS A 44 -15.40 1.06 13.61
N LYS A 45 -16.69 1.13 13.96
CA LYS A 45 -17.45 2.40 14.07
C LYS A 45 -17.02 3.24 15.27
N ASN A 46 -16.39 2.62 16.28
CA ASN A 46 -15.94 3.30 17.50
C ASN A 46 -14.53 3.90 17.39
N ILE A 47 -13.89 3.83 16.23
CA ILE A 47 -12.57 4.42 16.00
C ILE A 47 -12.76 5.68 15.15
N SER A 48 -12.18 6.79 15.60
CA SER A 48 -12.30 8.06 14.89
C SER A 48 -11.64 7.98 13.50
N PRO A 49 -12.20 8.69 12.50
CA PRO A 49 -11.61 8.77 11.16
C PRO A 49 -10.15 9.25 11.17
N ILE A 50 -9.81 10.22 12.03
CA ILE A 50 -8.43 10.72 12.20
C ILE A 50 -7.50 9.60 12.67
N LYS A 51 -7.96 8.77 13.61
CA LYS A 51 -7.15 7.63 14.07
C LYS A 51 -6.96 6.59 12.98
N LYS A 52 -7.93 6.41 12.07
CA LYS A 52 -7.77 5.55 10.88
C LYS A 52 -6.76 6.16 9.90
N TRP A 53 -6.83 7.47 9.68
CA TRP A 53 -5.89 8.20 8.84
C TRP A 53 -4.45 8.16 9.35
N ALA A 54 -4.22 8.19 10.67
CA ALA A 54 -2.88 8.07 11.23
C ALA A 54 -2.14 6.79 10.81
N TYR A 55 -2.87 5.70 10.53
CA TYR A 55 -2.25 4.49 9.95
C TYR A 55 -1.90 4.66 8.48
N VAL A 56 -2.72 5.40 7.72
CA VAL A 56 -2.42 5.76 6.33
C VAL A 56 -1.15 6.58 6.27
N GLU A 57 -1.07 7.62 7.10
CA GLU A 57 0.12 8.46 7.24
C GLU A 57 1.35 7.63 7.60
N GLY A 58 1.29 6.81 8.66
CA GLY A 58 2.43 6.01 9.09
C GLY A 58 2.96 5.08 7.99
N LEU A 59 2.07 4.50 7.19
CA LEU A 59 2.46 3.64 6.08
C LEU A 59 3.05 4.43 4.90
N VAL A 60 2.47 5.58 4.55
CA VAL A 60 3.03 6.47 3.52
C VAL A 60 4.41 6.96 3.94
N THR A 61 4.58 7.39 5.19
CA THR A 61 5.86 7.82 5.73
C THR A 61 6.87 6.68 5.70
N TRP A 62 6.46 5.45 6.04
CA TRP A 62 7.33 4.29 5.93
C TRP A 62 7.73 3.97 4.49
N LEU A 63 6.81 4.08 3.52
CA LEU A 63 7.11 3.87 2.09
C LEU A 63 8.04 4.95 1.51
N TYR A 64 7.92 6.19 2.00
CA TYR A 64 8.72 7.31 1.51
C TYR A 64 10.08 7.42 2.21
N ALA A 65 10.13 7.25 3.53
CA ALA A 65 11.33 7.37 4.34
C ALA A 65 12.09 6.04 4.47
N GLY A 66 11.38 4.92 4.37
CA GLY A 66 11.99 3.60 4.28
C GLY A 66 12.66 3.44 2.93
N GLU A 67 13.86 2.86 2.92
CA GLU A 67 14.49 2.42 1.68
C GLU A 67 13.58 1.36 1.04
N ILE A 68 12.69 1.79 0.15
CA ILE A 68 11.81 0.90 -0.62
C ILE A 68 12.59 0.14 -1.70
N GLY A 69 13.84 0.52 -1.95
CA GLY A 69 14.78 -0.15 -2.87
C GLY A 69 14.84 -1.67 -2.65
N PRO A 70 15.18 -2.15 -1.44
CA PRO A 70 15.08 -3.56 -1.08
C PRO A 70 13.73 -4.23 -1.42
N LEU A 71 12.61 -3.54 -1.23
CA LEU A 71 11.29 -4.09 -1.56
C LEU A 71 11.11 -4.22 -3.09
N THR A 72 11.50 -3.19 -3.85
CA THR A 72 11.45 -3.19 -5.33
C THR A 72 12.48 -4.08 -6.00
N MET A 73 13.51 -4.52 -5.26
CA MET A 73 14.50 -5.50 -5.71
C MET A 73 14.08 -6.95 -5.44
N SER A 74 12.84 -7.18 -5.00
CA SER A 74 12.30 -8.52 -4.84
C SER A 74 12.07 -9.19 -6.19
N ASP A 75 12.54 -10.43 -6.33
CA ASP A 75 12.26 -11.29 -7.51
C ASP A 75 10.78 -11.73 -7.58
N ASN A 76 9.95 -11.40 -6.58
CA ASN A 76 8.52 -11.69 -6.54
C ASN A 76 7.67 -10.48 -6.96
N SER A 77 7.76 -10.09 -8.24
CA SER A 77 7.02 -8.96 -8.81
C SER A 77 5.50 -9.08 -8.62
N ASP A 78 4.96 -10.30 -8.68
CA ASP A 78 3.52 -10.56 -8.58
C ASP A 78 3.00 -10.34 -7.16
N GLY A 79 3.68 -10.92 -6.16
CA GLY A 79 3.36 -10.70 -4.76
C GLY A 79 3.52 -9.23 -4.37
N LEU A 80 4.54 -8.57 -4.93
CA LEU A 80 4.76 -7.15 -4.72
C LEU A 80 3.67 -6.28 -5.36
N GLY A 81 3.22 -6.63 -6.58
CA GLY A 81 2.09 -5.98 -7.24
C GLY A 81 0.80 -6.08 -6.43
N GLU A 82 0.50 -7.23 -5.83
CA GLU A 82 -0.66 -7.39 -4.94
C GLU A 82 -0.56 -6.49 -3.69
N ILE A 83 0.63 -6.34 -3.11
CA ILE A 83 0.87 -5.41 -1.99
C ILE A 83 0.64 -3.97 -2.43
N PHE A 84 1.16 -3.54 -3.58
CA PHE A 84 0.93 -2.19 -4.08
C PHE A 84 -0.54 -1.93 -4.41
N ASN A 85 -1.25 -2.91 -4.96
CA ASN A 85 -2.70 -2.84 -5.18
C ASN A 85 -3.50 -2.74 -3.88
N PHE A 86 -3.03 -3.40 -2.82
CA PHE A 86 -3.55 -3.21 -1.47
C PHE A 86 -3.31 -1.79 -0.95
N LEU A 87 -2.11 -1.24 -1.15
CA LEU A 87 -1.77 0.14 -0.76
C LEU A 87 -2.62 1.18 -1.51
N VAL A 88 -2.89 0.97 -2.80
CA VAL A 88 -3.86 1.75 -3.58
C VAL A 88 -5.22 1.74 -2.89
N THR A 89 -5.72 0.54 -2.59
CA THR A 89 -7.02 0.34 -1.95
C THR A 89 -7.12 1.02 -0.61
N PHE A 90 -6.05 0.88 0.17
CA PHE A 90 -5.96 1.46 1.48
C PHE A 90 -5.95 3.00 1.44
N MET A 91 -5.22 3.59 0.49
CA MET A 91 -5.14 5.03 0.37
C MET A 91 -6.47 5.67 -0.01
N PHE A 92 -7.13 5.18 -1.07
CA PHE A 92 -8.40 5.77 -1.49
C PHE A 92 -9.50 5.53 -0.44
N THR A 93 -9.45 4.41 0.30
CA THR A 93 -10.37 4.19 1.43
C THR A 93 -10.17 5.22 2.54
N GLY A 94 -8.91 5.54 2.88
CA GLY A 94 -8.60 6.57 3.88
C GLY A 94 -9.18 7.93 3.50
N LEU A 95 -9.01 8.31 2.23
CA LEU A 95 -9.55 9.55 1.67
C LEU A 95 -11.09 9.58 1.69
N GLU A 96 -11.74 8.47 1.33
CA GLU A 96 -13.20 8.36 1.42
C GLU A 96 -13.71 8.50 2.84
N VAL A 97 -13.08 7.82 3.80
CA VAL A 97 -13.46 7.91 5.22
C VAL A 97 -13.30 9.33 5.75
N LEU A 98 -12.25 10.05 5.34
CA LEU A 98 -12.11 11.45 5.70
C LEU A 98 -13.18 12.34 5.03
N GLY A 99 -13.47 12.10 3.75
CA GLY A 99 -14.50 12.80 2.98
C GLY A 99 -15.91 12.60 3.56
N GLU A 100 -16.29 11.36 3.87
CA GLU A 100 -17.56 11.00 4.52
C GLU A 100 -17.78 11.77 5.83
N HIS A 101 -16.70 12.08 6.54
CA HIS A 101 -16.73 12.81 7.81
C HIS A 101 -16.42 14.31 7.67
N SER A 102 -16.34 14.84 6.45
CA SER A 102 -16.03 16.26 6.16
C SER A 102 -14.70 16.73 6.78
N LEU A 103 -13.71 15.85 6.87
CA LEU A 103 -12.41 16.11 7.47
C LEU A 103 -11.34 16.54 6.47
N ILE A 104 -11.69 16.65 5.19
CA ILE A 104 -10.88 17.24 4.14
C ILE A 104 -11.60 18.50 3.67
N ASN A 105 -11.23 19.63 4.27
CA ASN A 105 -11.66 20.96 3.86
C ASN A 105 -10.58 22.00 4.22
N PRO A 106 -10.60 23.22 3.65
CA PRO A 106 -9.56 24.22 3.89
C PRO A 106 -9.38 24.64 5.36
N SER A 107 -10.32 24.32 6.25
CA SER A 107 -10.31 24.63 7.68
C SER A 107 -10.07 23.40 8.59
N THR A 108 -9.73 22.23 8.03
CA THR A 108 -9.68 20.95 8.79
C THR A 108 -8.35 20.58 9.44
N SER A 109 -8.47 19.62 10.36
CA SER A 109 -7.43 19.05 11.22
C SER A 109 -6.43 18.11 10.55
N VAL A 110 -6.68 17.64 9.31
CA VAL A 110 -5.81 16.66 8.63
C VAL A 110 -4.96 17.37 7.57
N LEU A 111 -4.05 18.22 8.05
CA LEU A 111 -3.20 19.09 7.21
C LEU A 111 -2.25 18.32 6.29
N ASN A 112 -1.95 17.05 6.61
CA ASN A 112 -1.03 16.22 5.86
C ASN A 112 -1.68 15.40 4.73
N ALA A 113 -3.01 15.50 4.55
CA ALA A 113 -3.72 14.65 3.59
C ALA A 113 -3.16 14.77 2.17
N THR A 114 -2.92 16.00 1.73
CA THR A 114 -2.39 16.31 0.40
C THR A 114 -0.99 15.74 0.20
N VAL A 115 -0.06 16.01 1.12
CA VAL A 115 1.32 15.52 0.99
C VAL A 115 1.37 13.99 1.05
N CYS A 116 0.62 13.34 1.96
CA CYS A 116 0.57 11.88 2.01
C CYS A 116 0.00 11.28 0.71
N THR A 117 -1.00 11.93 0.10
CA THR A 117 -1.57 11.52 -1.19
C THR A 117 -0.54 11.59 -2.31
N LEU A 118 0.20 12.69 -2.41
CA LEU A 118 1.23 12.84 -3.43
C LEU A 118 2.39 11.86 -3.23
N LEU A 119 2.83 11.65 -1.98
CA LEU A 119 3.89 10.69 -1.67
C LEU A 119 3.50 9.25 -2.02
N MET A 120 2.27 8.83 -1.71
CA MET A 120 1.77 7.51 -2.10
C MET A 120 1.74 7.34 -3.63
N ILE A 121 1.25 8.35 -4.37
CA ILE A 121 1.22 8.32 -5.83
C ILE A 121 2.65 8.23 -6.38
N ASN A 122 3.61 8.95 -5.81
CA ASN A 122 5.02 8.86 -6.21
C ASN A 122 5.58 7.45 -6.02
N SER A 123 5.38 6.84 -4.83
CA SER A 123 5.83 5.48 -4.57
C SER A 123 5.24 4.48 -5.56
N LEU A 124 3.95 4.59 -5.86
CA LEU A 124 3.26 3.64 -6.76
C LEU A 124 3.58 3.85 -8.23
N LYS A 125 3.73 5.11 -8.68
CA LYS A 125 3.88 5.45 -10.10
C LYS A 125 5.33 5.53 -10.56
N ASN A 126 6.22 6.02 -9.71
CA ASN A 126 7.61 6.33 -10.09
C ASN A 126 8.61 5.35 -9.48
N VAL A 127 8.26 4.64 -8.40
CA VAL A 127 9.16 3.71 -7.73
C VAL A 127 8.76 2.26 -7.96
N ALA A 128 7.48 1.93 -7.86
CA ALA A 128 6.94 0.61 -8.14
C ALA A 128 6.68 0.33 -9.64
N THR A 129 7.47 0.91 -10.55
CA THR A 129 7.21 0.88 -12.01
C THR A 129 7.22 -0.52 -12.60
N ASP A 130 8.01 -1.42 -12.01
CA ASP A 130 8.17 -2.80 -12.49
C ASP A 130 7.12 -3.75 -11.89
N SER A 131 6.23 -3.23 -11.03
CA SER A 131 5.10 -3.97 -10.48
C SER A 131 3.83 -3.65 -11.25
N GLU A 132 2.99 -4.65 -11.49
CA GLU A 132 1.67 -4.46 -12.10
C GLU A 132 0.69 -3.80 -11.10
N VAL A 133 0.90 -2.50 -10.85
CA VAL A 133 0.02 -1.69 -9.99
C VAL A 133 -1.17 -1.21 -10.81
N GLU A 134 -2.34 -1.71 -10.45
CA GLU A 134 -3.62 -1.33 -11.01
C GLU A 134 -4.23 -0.17 -10.20
N ARG A 135 -5.11 0.60 -10.85
CA ARG A 135 -6.08 1.48 -10.16
C ARG A 135 -5.51 2.68 -9.40
N ILE A 136 -4.28 3.12 -9.69
CA ILE A 136 -3.71 4.34 -9.10
C ILE A 136 -4.63 5.55 -9.33
N GLU A 137 -5.34 5.59 -10.46
CA GLU A 137 -6.30 6.65 -10.78
C GLU A 137 -7.47 6.74 -9.77
N GLN A 138 -7.78 5.67 -9.04
CA GLN A 138 -8.81 5.68 -8.00
C GLN A 138 -8.40 6.50 -6.77
N ILE A 139 -7.10 6.62 -6.50
CA ILE A 139 -6.59 7.52 -5.45
C ILE A 139 -6.92 8.97 -5.82
N VAL A 140 -6.68 9.35 -7.07
CA VAL A 140 -6.97 10.70 -7.58
C VAL A 140 -8.47 10.97 -7.55
N ARG A 141 -9.28 10.00 -7.99
CA ARG A 141 -10.74 10.08 -7.91
C ARG A 141 -11.22 10.32 -6.48
N ALA A 142 -10.75 9.52 -5.52
CA ALA A 142 -11.16 9.64 -4.12
C ALA A 142 -10.70 10.95 -3.49
N ALA A 143 -9.49 11.43 -3.81
CA ALA A 143 -9.00 12.73 -3.38
C ALA A 143 -9.90 13.86 -3.90
N ASP A 144 -10.22 13.87 -5.20
CA ASP A 144 -11.10 14.87 -5.80
C ASP A 144 -12.52 14.83 -5.19
N GLU A 145 -13.11 13.63 -5.05
CA GLU A 145 -14.44 13.44 -4.44
C GLU A 145 -14.46 13.85 -2.95
N SER A 146 -13.35 13.69 -2.24
CA SER A 146 -13.23 14.09 -0.82
C SER A 146 -13.05 15.60 -0.62
N GLY A 147 -12.84 16.37 -1.70
CA GLY A 147 -12.57 17.81 -1.63
C GLY A 147 -11.11 18.15 -1.34
N LEU A 148 -10.18 17.23 -1.59
CA LEU A 148 -8.76 17.43 -1.34
C LEU A 148 -8.20 18.55 -2.23
N VAL A 149 -7.51 19.51 -1.61
CA VAL A 149 -6.83 20.58 -2.32
C VAL A 149 -5.42 20.12 -2.66
N TRP A 150 -5.14 20.05 -3.96
CA TRP A 150 -3.82 19.68 -4.47
C TRP A 150 -2.83 20.84 -4.30
N ASP A 151 -1.82 20.63 -3.47
CA ASP A 151 -0.70 21.52 -3.26
C ASP A 151 0.58 20.78 -3.64
N PHE A 152 1.19 21.18 -4.75
CA PHE A 152 2.29 20.45 -5.38
C PHE A 152 3.62 20.95 -4.87
N HIS A 153 4.39 20.04 -4.27
CA HIS A 153 5.73 20.32 -3.76
C HIS A 153 6.78 19.49 -4.51
N LYS A 154 7.94 20.10 -4.77
CA LYS A 154 9.05 19.46 -5.49
C LYS A 154 9.51 18.15 -4.82
N GLU A 155 9.40 18.07 -3.50
CA GLU A 155 9.80 16.94 -2.66
C GLU A 155 8.94 15.69 -2.91
N THR A 156 7.74 15.86 -3.46
CA THR A 156 6.83 14.75 -3.79
C THR A 156 7.12 14.13 -5.15
N ASN A 157 7.86 14.82 -6.03
CA ASN A 157 8.15 14.40 -7.40
C ASN A 157 6.88 14.05 -8.23
N ILE A 158 5.74 14.66 -7.89
CA ILE A 158 4.48 14.58 -8.63
C ILE A 158 4.12 15.94 -9.18
N THR A 159 3.85 16.00 -10.48
CA THR A 159 3.42 17.23 -11.15
C THR A 159 1.91 17.25 -11.39
N LYS A 160 1.40 18.44 -11.68
CA LYS A 160 -0.01 18.64 -12.04
C LYS A 160 -0.40 17.84 -13.29
N GLU A 161 0.50 17.76 -14.26
CA GLU A 161 0.32 17.02 -15.50
C GLU A 161 0.21 15.51 -15.24
N MET A 162 0.99 14.98 -14.28
CA MET A 162 0.89 13.58 -13.89
C MET A 162 -0.46 13.26 -13.25
N ILE A 163 -0.95 14.14 -12.37
CA ILE A 163 -2.30 14.01 -11.78
C ILE A 163 -3.36 14.10 -12.88
N GLN A 164 -3.21 15.03 -13.83
CA GLN A 164 -4.16 15.15 -14.94
C GLN A 164 -4.19 13.89 -15.80
N GLY A 165 -3.03 13.32 -16.13
CA GLY A 165 -2.98 12.05 -16.87
C GLY A 165 -3.64 10.89 -16.12
N LEU A 166 -3.52 10.84 -14.79
CA LEU A 166 -4.25 9.87 -13.97
C LEU A 166 -5.76 10.13 -13.99
N ARG A 167 -6.21 11.39 -13.91
CA ARG A 167 -7.64 11.74 -14.05
C ARG A 167 -8.21 11.31 -15.39
N ASP A 168 -7.49 11.56 -16.47
CA ASP A 168 -7.91 11.22 -17.83
C ASP A 168 -8.02 9.70 -18.03
N GLY A 169 -7.25 8.92 -17.24
CA GLY A 169 -7.33 7.46 -17.19
C GLY A 169 -8.59 6.91 -16.48
N ILE A 170 -9.34 7.75 -15.75
CA ILE A 170 -10.57 7.33 -15.07
C ILE A 170 -11.64 7.07 -16.13
N LYS A 171 -12.02 5.81 -16.32
CA LYS A 171 -13.06 5.43 -17.28
C LYS A 171 -14.41 6.06 -16.85
N PRO A 172 -15.15 6.76 -17.75
CA PRO A 172 -16.40 7.47 -17.42
C PRO A 172 -17.54 6.61 -16.87
N ARG A 173 -17.43 5.29 -17.01
CA ARG A 173 -18.41 4.30 -16.55
C ARG A 173 -17.79 3.18 -15.71
N ALA A 174 -16.55 3.36 -15.25
CA ALA A 174 -15.99 2.42 -14.29
C ALA A 174 -16.83 2.49 -13.02
N GLU A 175 -17.41 1.35 -12.65
CA GLU A 175 -18.02 1.18 -11.34
C GLU A 175 -16.97 1.54 -10.29
N LYS A 176 -17.36 2.40 -9.35
CA LYS A 176 -16.49 2.77 -8.25
C LYS A 176 -16.18 1.51 -7.47
N PRO A 177 -14.90 1.18 -7.24
CA PRO A 177 -14.56 0.01 -6.47
C PRO A 177 -15.17 0.08 -5.07
N ASP A 178 -15.96 -0.92 -4.72
CA ASP A 178 -16.53 -1.02 -3.39
C ASP A 178 -15.51 -1.69 -2.47
N TRP A 179 -14.63 -0.88 -1.87
CA TRP A 179 -13.60 -1.37 -0.97
C TRP A 179 -14.18 -2.22 0.17
N LYS A 180 -15.42 -1.97 0.60
CA LYS A 180 -16.08 -2.76 1.65
C LYS A 180 -16.31 -4.22 1.21
N LYS A 181 -16.42 -4.47 -0.10
CA LYS A 181 -16.47 -5.80 -0.73
C LYS A 181 -15.09 -6.35 -1.08
N GLU A 182 -14.11 -5.50 -1.36
CA GLU A 182 -12.75 -5.91 -1.77
C GLU A 182 -11.90 -6.32 -0.57
N TRP A 183 -12.03 -5.63 0.56
CA TRP A 183 -11.26 -5.89 1.77
C TRP A 183 -11.35 -7.33 2.28
N PRO A 184 -12.53 -8.00 2.32
CA PRO A 184 -12.66 -9.43 2.65
C PRO A 184 -11.73 -10.38 1.89
N SER A 185 -11.32 -10.01 0.67
CA SER A 185 -10.42 -10.80 -0.18
C SER A 185 -8.95 -10.74 0.26
N PHE A 186 -8.54 -9.66 0.94
CA PHE A 186 -7.18 -9.49 1.48
C PHE A 186 -7.03 -10.21 2.83
N LYS A 187 -6.67 -11.50 2.83
CA LYS A 187 -6.50 -12.29 4.07
C LYS A 187 -5.13 -12.03 4.75
N PRO A 188 -5.00 -12.15 6.08
CA PRO A 188 -3.72 -12.03 6.80
C PRO A 188 -2.64 -13.00 6.31
N ASP A 189 -3.11 -14.16 5.87
CA ASP A 189 -2.41 -15.30 5.32
C ASP A 189 -2.57 -15.33 3.79
N HIS A 190 -2.67 -14.18 3.13
CA HIS A 190 -2.61 -14.08 1.67
C HIS A 190 -1.18 -14.47 1.25
N PRO A 191 -0.95 -15.67 0.68
CA PRO A 191 0.30 -15.92 0.01
C PRO A 191 0.32 -14.94 -1.15
N GLY A 192 1.29 -14.03 -1.22
CA GLY A 192 1.41 -13.17 -2.40
C GLY A 192 1.37 -14.04 -3.67
N GLY A 193 0.53 -13.65 -4.63
CA GLY A 193 0.51 -14.14 -6.00
C GLY A 193 0.02 -15.58 -6.20
N ASN A 194 -1.30 -15.79 -6.32
CA ASN A 194 -1.85 -16.94 -7.08
C ASN A 194 -2.75 -16.49 -8.24
N LYS A 195 -2.97 -15.19 -8.42
CA LYS A 195 -3.89 -14.64 -9.43
C LYS A 195 -3.44 -14.96 -10.87
N PHE A 196 -2.13 -15.16 -11.08
CA PHE A 196 -1.53 -15.45 -12.39
C PHE A 196 -0.63 -16.70 -12.42
N ASP A 197 -0.85 -17.68 -11.53
CA ASP A 197 -0.10 -18.93 -11.58
C ASP A 197 -0.28 -19.61 -12.95
N ILE A 198 0.69 -19.42 -13.85
CA ILE A 198 0.69 -19.96 -15.22
C ILE A 198 0.68 -21.49 -15.21
N THR A 199 1.04 -22.13 -14.10
CA THR A 199 0.93 -23.59 -13.96
C THR A 199 -0.53 -24.02 -13.82
N LYS A 200 -1.41 -23.11 -13.39
CA LYS A 200 -2.88 -23.29 -13.30
C LYS A 200 -3.67 -22.65 -14.44
N MET A 201 -3.04 -21.88 -15.34
CA MET A 201 -3.70 -21.35 -16.54
C MET A 201 -4.11 -22.46 -17.51
N SER A 202 -5.33 -22.37 -18.04
CA SER A 202 -5.79 -23.25 -19.11
C SER A 202 -4.97 -23.04 -20.39
N LYS A 203 -4.86 -24.08 -21.23
CA LYS A 203 -4.15 -24.01 -22.52
C LYS A 203 -4.66 -22.86 -23.42
N ALA A 204 -5.94 -22.51 -23.31
CA ALA A 204 -6.56 -21.42 -24.08
C ALA A 204 -6.08 -20.03 -23.64
N GLN A 205 -5.84 -19.84 -22.33
CA GLN A 205 -5.32 -18.58 -21.80
C GLN A 205 -3.84 -18.40 -22.15
N LYS A 206 -3.04 -19.48 -22.08
CA LYS A 206 -1.63 -19.46 -22.50
C LYS A 206 -1.45 -19.02 -23.96
N LYS A 207 -2.38 -19.38 -24.83
CA LYS A 207 -2.34 -19.04 -26.26
C LYS A 207 -2.52 -17.53 -26.55
N LYS A 208 -3.03 -16.75 -25.60
CA LYS A 208 -3.15 -15.29 -25.75
C LYS A 208 -1.83 -14.54 -25.49
N TYR A 209 -0.89 -15.19 -24.81
CA TYR A 209 0.41 -14.63 -24.43
C TYR A 209 1.58 -15.25 -25.20
N ALA A 210 1.31 -16.28 -26.02
CA ALA A 210 2.26 -16.81 -26.98
C ALA A 210 2.21 -15.92 -28.24
N LEU A 211 3.29 -15.16 -28.48
CA LEU A 211 3.57 -14.46 -29.74
C LEU A 211 3.61 -15.44 -30.92
#